data_AF-A0A519W262-F1
#
_entry.id   AF-A0A519W262-F1
#
_cell.length_a   1.000
_cell.length_b   1.000
_cell.length_c   1.000
_cell.angle_alpha   90.00
_cell.angle_beta   90.00
_cell.angle_gamma   90.00
#
_symmetry.space_group_name_H-M   'P 1'
#
loop_
_entity.id
_entity.type
_entity.pdbx_description
1 polymer ?
#
loop_
_entity_poly.entity_id
_entity_poly.type
_entity_poly.pdbx_seq_one_letter_code
_entity_poly.pdbx_strand_id
1 'polypeptide(L)'
;STDGGDYTAQYNIINNYYKPGPVTELKDPISYRILKPESGRSKLPYVVFGRAHVEGNIIEGNEKVTKDNWNGGVQIEDKKGSLMSFEQASPYFAAMRSKKPFPMPKISIIPTLQAKEFVLTNVGATLPKRDPVDTRVVKQVRTGIIEVHPDAKPSAFQFEHRRLPGDSYKQGIITEISQVGGYPEYKGAPYKDSDNDGMPDAYELKNGLNPKDASDAAKITKNGYSNIENYLNSVVPVSTVKPN
;
A
#
# COMPACT_ATOMS: atom_id res chain seq x y z
N SER A 1 -5.90 -4.19 5.94
CA SER A 1 -6.68 -3.40 6.91
C SER A 1 -6.42 -1.92 6.70
N THR A 2 -7.48 -1.11 6.81
CA THR A 2 -7.45 0.35 6.99
C THR A 2 -7.81 0.64 8.44
N ASP A 3 -7.03 1.44 9.15
CA ASP A 3 -7.20 1.74 10.58
C ASP A 3 -7.15 3.25 10.82
N GLY A 4 -7.86 3.72 11.84
CA GLY A 4 -7.95 5.13 12.23
C GLY A 4 -9.19 5.85 11.69
N GLY A 5 -9.19 7.17 11.87
CA GLY A 5 -10.29 8.09 11.55
C GLY A 5 -11.42 8.06 12.57
N ASP A 6 -11.93 9.23 12.96
CA ASP A 6 -12.90 9.37 14.04
C ASP A 6 -14.36 9.24 13.56
N TYR A 7 -15.30 9.57 14.45
CA TYR A 7 -16.74 9.50 14.19
C TYR A 7 -17.22 10.43 13.06
N THR A 8 -16.41 11.37 12.60
CA THR A 8 -16.70 12.28 11.48
C THR A 8 -16.17 11.77 10.14
N ALA A 9 -15.33 10.73 10.16
CA ALA A 9 -14.72 10.18 8.97
C ALA A 9 -15.74 9.53 8.03
N GLN A 10 -15.46 9.64 6.73
CA GLN A 10 -16.19 9.00 5.65
C GLN A 10 -15.23 8.13 4.84
N TYR A 11 -15.53 6.84 4.75
CA TYR A 11 -14.66 5.86 4.07
C TYR A 11 -15.31 5.35 2.79
N ASN A 12 -14.55 5.38 1.69
CA ASN A 12 -14.85 4.64 0.47
C ASN A 12 -13.79 3.56 0.30
N ILE A 13 -14.15 2.30 0.55
CA ILE A 13 -13.26 1.14 0.42
C ILE A 13 -13.87 0.21 -0.63
N ILE A 14 -13.43 0.38 -1.87
CA ILE A 14 -14.07 -0.18 -3.06
C ILE A 14 -13.08 -1.05 -3.81
N ASN A 15 -13.47 -2.30 -4.10
CA ASN A 15 -12.74 -3.23 -4.98
C ASN A 15 -11.25 -3.45 -4.64
N ASN A 16 -10.89 -3.50 -3.35
CA ASN A 16 -9.53 -3.79 -2.91
C ASN A 16 -9.32 -5.29 -2.71
N TYR A 17 -8.09 -5.75 -3.00
CA TYR A 17 -7.66 -7.11 -2.72
C TYR A 17 -6.75 -7.13 -1.49
N TYR A 18 -7.18 -7.80 -0.42
CA TYR A 18 -6.42 -7.96 0.81
C TYR A 18 -5.84 -9.36 0.89
N LYS A 19 -4.53 -9.44 1.13
CA LYS A 19 -3.79 -10.69 1.30
C LYS A 19 -3.07 -10.66 2.64
N PRO A 20 -3.38 -11.58 3.59
CA PRO A 20 -2.61 -11.74 4.81
C PRO A 20 -1.14 -12.03 4.50
N GLY A 21 -0.24 -11.37 5.23
CA GLY A 21 1.19 -11.65 5.14
C GLY A 21 1.54 -12.96 5.86
N PRO A 22 2.74 -13.53 5.62
CA PRO A 22 3.12 -14.83 6.19
C PRO A 22 3.12 -14.90 7.73
N VAL A 23 3.34 -13.77 8.40
CA VAL A 23 3.33 -13.66 9.87
C VAL A 23 1.95 -13.36 10.45
N THR A 24 0.92 -13.28 9.60
CA THR A 24 -0.45 -12.99 10.05
C THR A 24 -1.10 -14.26 10.58
N GLU A 25 -1.53 -14.26 11.83
CA GLU A 25 -2.33 -15.37 12.37
C GLU A 25 -3.69 -15.41 11.65
N LEU A 26 -3.92 -16.45 10.85
CA LEU A 26 -5.10 -16.56 9.98
C LEU A 26 -6.38 -16.83 10.78
N LYS A 27 -6.26 -17.26 12.03
CA LYS A 27 -7.41 -17.43 12.93
C LYS A 27 -7.86 -16.10 13.55
N ASP A 28 -6.96 -15.12 13.61
CA ASP A 28 -7.24 -13.86 14.27
C ASP A 28 -8.04 -12.92 13.36
N PRO A 29 -8.91 -12.06 13.94
CA PRO A 29 -9.70 -11.11 13.18
C PRO A 29 -8.90 -10.17 12.27
N ILE A 30 -7.64 -9.92 12.60
CA ILE A 30 -6.76 -9.07 11.80
C ILE A 30 -6.55 -9.62 10.37
N SER A 31 -6.59 -10.94 10.18
CA SER A 31 -6.37 -11.59 8.89
C SER A 31 -7.46 -11.25 7.84
N TYR A 32 -8.66 -10.88 8.29
CA TYR A 32 -9.77 -10.55 7.41
C TYR A 32 -10.32 -9.13 7.64
N ARG A 33 -9.54 -8.27 8.30
CA ARG A 33 -9.94 -6.89 8.56
C ARG A 33 -9.77 -6.00 7.33
N ILE A 34 -10.88 -5.44 6.88
CA ILE A 34 -10.95 -4.41 5.84
C ILE A 34 -10.81 -3.03 6.48
N LEU A 35 -11.64 -2.75 7.49
CA LEU A 35 -11.74 -1.44 8.14
C LEU A 35 -11.82 -1.58 9.66
N LYS A 36 -11.04 -0.74 10.36
CA LYS A 36 -11.16 -0.42 11.78
C LYS A 36 -11.32 1.09 11.95
N PRO A 37 -12.55 1.60 12.00
CA PRO A 37 -12.76 3.00 12.32
C PRO A 37 -12.65 3.18 13.83
N GLU A 38 -12.12 4.33 14.25
CA GLU A 38 -12.01 4.67 15.66
C GLU A 38 -13.26 5.45 16.10
N SER A 39 -13.68 5.27 17.35
CA SER A 39 -14.74 6.12 17.89
C SER A 39 -14.27 7.55 18.21
N GLY A 40 -12.98 7.81 17.98
CA GLY A 40 -12.26 8.99 18.43
C GLY A 40 -12.14 9.07 19.96
N ARG A 41 -11.51 10.14 20.45
CA ARG A 41 -11.54 10.56 21.88
C ARG A 41 -12.90 11.16 22.26
N SER A 42 -14.00 10.61 21.73
CA SER A 42 -15.34 11.09 22.01
C SER A 42 -15.60 11.05 23.52
N LYS A 43 -16.05 12.17 24.09
CA LYS A 43 -16.39 12.27 25.52
C LYS A 43 -17.77 11.69 25.84
N LEU A 44 -18.46 11.13 24.84
CA LEU A 44 -19.78 10.55 25.01
C LEU A 44 -19.74 9.30 25.91
N PRO A 45 -20.86 8.97 26.56
CA PRO A 45 -20.94 7.75 27.36
C PRO A 45 -20.92 6.47 26.51
N TYR A 46 -21.19 6.58 25.19
CA TYR A 46 -21.17 5.51 24.20
C TYR A 46 -20.17 5.78 23.06
N VAL A 47 -19.86 4.74 22.29
CA VAL A 47 -18.99 4.83 21.12
C VAL A 47 -19.78 5.21 19.86
N VAL A 48 -19.21 6.05 19.01
CA VAL A 48 -19.77 6.47 17.72
C VAL A 48 -18.67 6.38 16.69
N PHE A 49 -18.93 5.81 15.52
CA PHE A 49 -17.92 5.58 14.48
C PHE A 49 -18.26 6.34 13.20
N GLY A 50 -17.22 6.57 12.38
CA GLY A 50 -17.39 7.14 11.06
C GLY A 50 -18.24 6.25 10.15
N ARG A 51 -18.72 6.82 9.06
CA ARG A 51 -19.58 6.12 8.10
C ARG A 51 -18.74 5.56 6.95
N ALA A 52 -19.08 4.37 6.46
CA ALA A 52 -18.28 3.68 5.47
C ALA A 52 -19.13 3.09 4.34
N HIS A 53 -18.67 3.23 3.11
CA HIS A 53 -19.06 2.41 1.98
C HIS A 53 -17.94 1.38 1.76
N VAL A 54 -18.22 0.12 2.10
CA VAL A 54 -17.26 -0.99 2.02
C VAL A 54 -17.88 -2.09 1.16
N GLU A 55 -17.44 -2.20 -0.08
CA GLU A 55 -18.04 -3.10 -1.07
C GLU A 55 -17.04 -3.57 -2.12
N GLY A 56 -17.29 -4.78 -2.63
CA GLY A 56 -16.50 -5.41 -3.70
C GLY A 56 -15.10 -5.86 -3.29
N ASN A 57 -14.69 -5.70 -2.02
CA ASN A 57 -13.36 -6.10 -1.58
C ASN A 57 -13.26 -7.61 -1.42
N ILE A 58 -12.08 -8.17 -1.72
CA ILE A 58 -11.78 -9.59 -1.57
C ILE A 58 -10.72 -9.75 -0.48
N ILE A 59 -10.95 -10.71 0.43
CA ILE A 59 -9.95 -11.18 1.38
C ILE A 59 -9.48 -12.56 0.92
N GLU A 60 -8.19 -12.70 0.60
CA GLU A 60 -7.58 -13.99 0.25
C GLU A 60 -7.78 -14.99 1.40
N GLY A 61 -8.40 -16.14 1.11
CA GLY A 61 -8.66 -17.19 2.09
C GLY A 61 -9.88 -16.97 3.02
N ASN A 62 -10.69 -15.91 2.82
CA ASN A 62 -11.89 -15.68 3.62
C ASN A 62 -13.13 -15.40 2.75
N GLU A 63 -13.87 -16.46 2.42
CA GLU A 63 -15.08 -16.38 1.59
C GLU A 63 -16.23 -15.63 2.28
N LYS A 64 -16.34 -15.76 3.61
CA LYS A 64 -17.38 -15.11 4.41
C LYS A 64 -17.33 -13.58 4.24
N VAL A 65 -16.17 -12.98 4.47
CA VAL A 65 -15.96 -11.53 4.33
C VAL A 65 -15.92 -11.10 2.86
N THR A 66 -15.41 -11.95 1.97
CA THR A 66 -15.42 -11.65 0.52
C THR A 66 -16.84 -11.55 -0.03
N LYS A 67 -17.76 -12.42 0.42
CA LYS A 67 -19.16 -12.41 -0.01
C LYS A 67 -19.94 -11.23 0.57
N ASP A 68 -19.66 -10.86 1.83
CA ASP A 68 -20.21 -9.67 2.47
C ASP A 68 -19.15 -9.02 3.34
N ASN A 69 -18.61 -7.89 2.88
CA ASN A 69 -17.52 -7.18 3.56
C ASN A 69 -17.90 -6.72 4.98
N TRP A 70 -19.19 -6.57 5.27
CA TRP A 70 -19.68 -6.21 6.60
C TRP A 70 -19.80 -7.42 7.54
N ASN A 71 -19.73 -8.64 7.01
CA ASN A 71 -19.80 -9.88 7.78
C ASN A 71 -18.44 -10.26 8.42
N GLY A 72 -17.85 -9.32 9.16
CA GLY A 72 -16.59 -9.46 9.89
C GLY A 72 -15.42 -8.65 9.33
N GLY A 73 -15.54 -8.05 8.15
CA GLY A 73 -14.49 -7.21 7.56
C GLY A 73 -14.41 -5.80 8.16
N VAL A 74 -15.53 -5.28 8.66
CA VAL A 74 -15.59 -4.04 9.45
C VAL A 74 -15.57 -4.42 10.93
N GLN A 75 -14.55 -3.95 11.65
CA GLN A 75 -14.31 -4.32 13.05
C GLN A 75 -14.12 -3.04 13.87
N ILE A 76 -14.74 -2.97 15.05
CA ILE A 76 -14.74 -1.77 15.90
C ILE A 76 -14.32 -2.12 17.32
N GLU A 77 -13.85 -1.13 18.07
CA GLU A 77 -13.45 -1.29 19.46
C GLU A 77 -14.48 -0.71 20.43
N ASP A 78 -14.49 -1.24 21.65
CA ASP A 78 -15.22 -0.66 22.75
C ASP A 78 -14.50 0.58 23.33
N LYS A 79 -15.12 1.19 24.34
CA LYS A 79 -14.57 2.38 25.01
C LYS A 79 -13.22 2.14 25.70
N LYS A 80 -12.85 0.88 25.95
CA LYS A 80 -11.58 0.48 26.55
C LYS A 80 -10.51 0.18 25.50
N GLY A 81 -10.82 0.32 24.21
CA GLY A 81 -9.92 -0.04 23.11
C GLY A 81 -9.83 -1.55 22.88
N SER A 82 -10.79 -2.33 23.38
CA SER A 82 -10.85 -3.77 23.14
C SER A 82 -11.72 -4.05 21.92
N LEU A 83 -11.25 -4.92 21.02
CA LEU A 83 -11.99 -5.30 19.82
C LEU A 83 -13.33 -5.96 20.21
N MET A 84 -14.43 -5.45 19.65
CA MET A 84 -15.74 -6.05 19.82
C MET A 84 -15.86 -7.35 19.00
N SER A 85 -16.61 -8.33 19.53
CA SER A 85 -17.07 -9.46 18.73
C SER A 85 -18.01 -8.99 17.62
N PHE A 86 -18.25 -9.85 16.61
CA PHE A 86 -19.17 -9.53 15.53
C PHE A 86 -20.58 -9.20 16.05
N GLU A 87 -21.06 -9.95 17.04
CA GLU A 87 -22.37 -9.78 17.66
C GLU A 87 -22.46 -8.46 18.43
N GLN A 88 -21.38 -8.09 19.14
CA GLN A 88 -21.29 -6.81 19.85
C GLN A 88 -21.22 -5.62 18.89
N ALA A 89 -20.57 -5.79 17.73
CA ALA A 89 -20.41 -4.74 16.73
C ALA A 89 -21.64 -4.56 15.83
N SER A 90 -22.40 -5.64 15.59
CA SER A 90 -23.54 -5.66 14.67
C SER A 90 -24.57 -4.53 14.85
N PRO A 91 -24.94 -4.11 16.09
CA PRO A 91 -25.86 -3.00 16.31
C PRO A 91 -25.41 -1.66 15.73
N TYR A 92 -24.09 -1.44 15.56
CA TYR A 92 -23.54 -0.19 15.06
C TYR A 92 -23.54 -0.11 13.53
N PHE A 93 -23.55 -1.26 12.84
CA PHE A 93 -23.36 -1.32 11.39
C PHE A 93 -24.46 -0.60 10.61
N ALA A 94 -25.70 -0.58 11.09
CA ALA A 94 -26.78 0.14 10.41
C ALA A 94 -26.54 1.66 10.35
N ALA A 95 -25.92 2.24 11.39
CA ALA A 95 -25.57 3.66 11.43
C ALA A 95 -24.30 3.98 10.62
N MET A 96 -23.36 3.02 10.57
CA MET A 96 -22.08 3.18 9.87
C MET A 96 -22.22 2.96 8.36
N ARG A 97 -23.00 1.97 7.93
CA ARG A 97 -23.02 1.49 6.54
C ARG A 97 -23.69 2.47 5.59
N SER A 98 -22.97 2.87 4.55
CA SER A 98 -23.50 3.58 3.40
C SER A 98 -23.63 2.65 2.20
N LYS A 99 -24.82 2.62 1.59
CA LYS A 99 -25.08 1.87 0.34
C LYS A 99 -24.46 2.52 -0.90
N LYS A 100 -24.07 3.79 -0.81
CA LYS A 100 -23.43 4.52 -1.91
C LYS A 100 -22.09 5.09 -1.44
N PRO A 101 -21.09 5.18 -2.32
CA PRO A 101 -19.86 5.92 -2.04
C PRO A 101 -20.17 7.36 -1.61
N PHE A 102 -19.37 7.87 -0.66
CA PHE A 102 -19.30 9.30 -0.34
C PHE A 102 -18.67 10.09 -1.50
N PRO A 103 -18.79 11.42 -1.54
CA PRO A 103 -18.13 12.25 -2.54
C PRO A 103 -16.64 11.92 -2.64
N MET A 104 -16.17 11.61 -3.85
CA MET A 104 -14.78 11.29 -4.16
C MET A 104 -14.45 11.75 -5.59
N PRO A 105 -13.18 12.06 -5.90
CA PRO A 105 -12.76 12.32 -7.27
C PRO A 105 -13.11 11.14 -8.19
N LYS A 106 -13.33 11.45 -9.47
CA LYS A 106 -13.52 10.40 -10.49
C LYS A 106 -12.20 9.64 -10.63
N ILE A 107 -12.22 8.36 -10.29
CA ILE A 107 -11.11 7.42 -10.47
C ILE A 107 -11.59 6.22 -11.28
N SER A 108 -10.66 5.52 -11.95
CA SER A 108 -10.97 4.25 -12.60
C SER A 108 -11.15 3.16 -11.54
N ILE A 109 -12.33 2.55 -11.51
CA ILE A 109 -12.65 1.44 -10.62
C ILE A 109 -12.85 0.21 -11.49
N ILE A 110 -11.97 -0.77 -11.34
CA ILE A 110 -12.03 -2.06 -12.04
C ILE A 110 -12.38 -3.19 -11.08
N PRO A 111 -12.82 -4.37 -11.58
CA PRO A 111 -13.08 -5.52 -10.74
C PRO A 111 -11.86 -5.92 -9.89
N THR A 112 -12.08 -6.35 -8.65
CA THR A 112 -11.04 -6.55 -7.62
C THR A 112 -9.92 -7.50 -8.03
N LEU A 113 -10.26 -8.62 -8.70
CA LEU A 113 -9.25 -9.55 -9.20
C LEU A 113 -8.42 -8.95 -10.35
N GLN A 114 -9.05 -8.13 -11.19
CA GLN A 114 -8.34 -7.40 -12.24
C GLN A 114 -7.45 -6.31 -11.63
N ALA A 115 -7.89 -5.64 -10.55
CA ALA A 115 -7.08 -4.68 -9.82
C ALA A 115 -5.80 -5.31 -9.27
N LYS A 116 -5.88 -6.50 -8.64
CA LYS A 116 -4.73 -7.26 -8.17
C LYS A 116 -3.72 -7.50 -9.31
N GLU A 117 -4.18 -8.06 -10.42
CA GLU A 117 -3.30 -8.38 -11.54
C GLU A 117 -2.73 -7.14 -12.23
N PHE A 118 -3.53 -6.09 -12.38
CA PHE A 118 -3.11 -4.81 -12.94
C PHE A 118 -1.99 -4.18 -12.12
N VAL A 119 -2.16 -4.12 -10.79
CA VAL A 119 -1.15 -3.57 -9.88
C VAL A 119 0.12 -4.42 -9.94
N LEU A 120 0.03 -5.74 -9.80
CA LEU A 120 1.21 -6.61 -9.79
C LEU A 120 1.95 -6.68 -11.14
N THR A 121 1.30 -6.26 -12.22
CA THR A 121 1.93 -6.13 -13.53
C THR A 121 2.68 -4.79 -13.66
N ASN A 122 2.08 -3.71 -13.18
CA ASN A 122 2.51 -2.34 -13.50
C ASN A 122 3.17 -1.54 -12.36
N VAL A 123 3.09 -2.00 -11.11
CA VAL A 123 3.60 -1.24 -9.94
C VAL A 123 5.13 -1.13 -9.93
N GLY A 124 5.70 -0.03 -9.40
CA GLY A 124 7.14 0.10 -9.18
C GLY A 124 7.92 0.68 -10.36
N ALA A 125 9.24 0.79 -10.22
CA ALA A 125 10.12 1.38 -11.23
C ALA A 125 10.53 0.29 -12.24
N THR A 126 9.77 0.19 -13.35
CA THR A 126 9.91 -0.94 -14.28
C THR A 126 10.70 -0.62 -15.54
N LEU A 127 11.29 0.59 -15.68
CA LEU A 127 12.07 0.95 -16.86
C LEU A 127 13.57 0.76 -16.64
N PRO A 128 14.30 0.17 -17.60
CA PRO A 128 13.79 -0.55 -18.79
C PRO A 128 13.20 -1.93 -18.43
N LYS A 129 13.46 -2.41 -17.21
CA LYS A 129 12.89 -3.62 -16.61
C LYS A 129 12.89 -3.47 -15.10
N ARG A 130 12.07 -4.27 -14.40
CA ARG A 130 12.13 -4.39 -12.93
C ARG A 130 13.53 -4.78 -12.48
N ASP A 131 13.98 -4.17 -11.39
CA ASP A 131 15.19 -4.60 -10.72
C ASP A 131 14.98 -5.94 -9.98
N PRO A 132 16.06 -6.56 -9.43
CA PRO A 132 15.93 -7.79 -8.67
C PRO A 132 15.08 -7.68 -7.39
N VAL A 133 15.03 -6.51 -6.76
CA VAL A 133 14.27 -6.25 -5.53
C VAL A 133 12.77 -6.24 -5.83
N ASP A 134 12.34 -5.46 -6.82
CA ASP A 134 10.96 -5.40 -7.30
C ASP A 134 10.50 -6.77 -7.81
N THR A 135 11.36 -7.47 -8.57
CA THR A 135 11.06 -8.82 -9.08
C THR A 135 10.78 -9.78 -7.93
N ARG A 136 11.63 -9.77 -6.89
CA ARG A 136 11.45 -10.58 -5.69
C ARG A 136 10.15 -10.21 -4.98
N VAL A 137 9.92 -8.93 -4.70
CA VAL A 137 8.71 -8.48 -3.97
C VAL A 137 7.43 -8.87 -4.73
N VAL A 138 7.36 -8.64 -6.03
CA VAL A 138 6.19 -9.04 -6.85
C VAL A 138 6.00 -10.56 -6.82
N LYS A 139 7.07 -11.34 -6.94
CA LYS A 139 7.00 -12.81 -6.85
C LYS A 139 6.45 -13.24 -5.48
N GLN A 140 6.97 -12.68 -4.39
CA GLN A 140 6.53 -12.99 -3.03
C GLN A 140 5.06 -12.62 -2.79
N VAL A 141 4.59 -11.48 -3.31
CA VAL A 141 3.16 -11.12 -3.20
C VAL A 141 2.28 -12.08 -4.01
N ARG A 142 2.72 -12.48 -5.20
CA ARG A 142 2.00 -13.45 -6.04
C ARG A 142 1.89 -14.82 -5.37
N THR A 143 3.01 -15.36 -4.92
CA THR A 143 3.09 -16.76 -4.45
C THR A 143 2.84 -16.91 -2.95
N GLY A 144 3.07 -15.88 -2.15
CA GLY A 144 3.13 -15.97 -0.69
C GLY A 144 4.39 -16.68 -0.16
N ILE A 145 5.31 -17.09 -1.04
CA ILE A 145 6.53 -17.81 -0.67
C ILE A 145 7.64 -16.80 -0.42
N ILE A 146 8.24 -16.84 0.77
CA ILE A 146 9.37 -15.99 1.14
C ILE A 146 10.67 -16.58 0.58
N GLU A 147 11.40 -15.74 -0.15
CA GLU A 147 12.72 -16.06 -0.68
C GLU A 147 13.79 -15.42 0.18
N VAL A 148 14.75 -16.24 0.58
CA VAL A 148 15.85 -15.90 1.47
C VAL A 148 17.15 -16.24 0.76
N HIS A 149 18.18 -15.41 0.93
CA HIS A 149 19.51 -15.70 0.43
C HIS A 149 20.07 -16.98 1.08
N PRO A 150 20.73 -17.90 0.33
CA PRO A 150 21.24 -19.16 0.90
C PRO A 150 22.15 -18.97 2.12
N ASP A 151 22.96 -17.91 2.11
CA ASP A 151 23.89 -17.57 3.20
C ASP A 151 23.30 -16.61 4.23
N ALA A 152 21.97 -16.39 4.22
CA ALA A 152 21.31 -15.48 5.14
C ALA A 152 21.54 -15.91 6.60
N LYS A 153 21.85 -14.92 7.44
CA LYS A 153 22.03 -15.11 8.89
C LYS A 153 21.12 -14.14 9.64
N PRO A 154 20.70 -14.49 10.88
CA PRO A 154 20.10 -13.53 11.79
C PRO A 154 21.00 -12.28 11.92
N SER A 155 20.38 -11.11 12.05
CA SER A 155 21.14 -9.89 12.38
C SER A 155 21.88 -10.09 13.71
N ALA A 156 23.13 -9.64 13.76
CA ALA A 156 23.86 -9.51 15.02
C ALA A 156 23.22 -8.44 15.92
N PHE A 157 22.58 -7.43 15.31
CA PHE A 157 21.87 -6.38 16.02
C PHE A 157 20.68 -6.96 16.79
N GLN A 158 20.63 -6.63 18.09
CA GLN A 158 19.52 -7.00 18.97
C GLN A 158 18.66 -5.75 19.20
N PHE A 159 17.42 -5.80 18.73
CA PHE A 159 16.42 -4.78 19.04
C PHE A 159 16.10 -4.80 20.53
N GLU A 160 15.90 -3.63 21.14
CA GLU A 160 15.45 -3.51 22.54
C GLU A 160 14.12 -4.24 22.79
N HIS A 161 13.22 -4.20 21.80
CA HIS A 161 11.96 -4.92 21.82
C HIS A 161 11.84 -5.81 20.59
N ARG A 162 11.91 -7.13 20.79
CA ARG A 162 11.79 -8.14 19.74
C ARG A 162 10.59 -9.04 20.02
N ARG A 163 9.61 -9.04 19.11
CA ARG A 163 8.39 -9.88 19.18
C ARG A 163 8.50 -11.21 18.43
N LEU A 164 9.43 -11.30 17.47
CA LEU A 164 9.64 -12.48 16.64
C LEU A 164 11.06 -13.03 16.83
N PRO A 165 11.29 -14.35 16.65
CA PRO A 165 12.62 -14.94 16.73
C PRO A 165 13.65 -14.28 15.79
N GLY A 166 14.93 -14.49 16.06
CA GLY A 166 16.03 -13.92 15.26
C GLY A 166 16.03 -14.37 13.79
N ASP A 167 15.33 -15.45 13.45
CA ASP A 167 15.16 -15.94 12.09
C ASP A 167 13.82 -15.54 11.44
N SER A 168 13.17 -14.49 11.93
CA SER A 168 11.95 -13.90 11.35
C SER A 168 12.10 -13.47 9.89
N TYR A 169 13.32 -13.30 9.39
CA TYR A 169 13.61 -13.06 7.97
C TYR A 169 13.14 -14.21 7.07
N LYS A 170 13.09 -15.45 7.57
CA LYS A 170 12.49 -16.60 6.86
C LYS A 170 10.98 -16.47 6.68
N GLN A 171 10.35 -15.59 7.44
CA GLN A 171 8.93 -15.26 7.36
C GLN A 171 8.68 -13.91 6.65
N GLY A 172 9.73 -13.31 6.07
CA GLY A 172 9.65 -12.06 5.31
C GLY A 172 9.94 -10.80 6.13
N ILE A 173 10.30 -10.93 7.42
CA ILE A 173 10.67 -9.81 8.28
C ILE A 173 12.17 -9.58 8.19
N ILE A 174 12.57 -8.85 7.15
CA ILE A 174 13.96 -8.56 6.83
C ILE A 174 14.53 -7.64 7.91
N THR A 175 15.68 -8.03 8.47
CA THR A 175 16.44 -7.25 9.46
C THR A 175 17.82 -6.87 8.95
N GLU A 176 18.30 -7.54 7.91
CA GLU A 176 19.53 -7.23 7.18
C GLU A 176 19.28 -7.40 5.68
N ILE A 177 19.74 -6.46 4.85
CA ILE A 177 19.54 -6.53 3.39
C ILE A 177 20.20 -7.78 2.77
N SER A 178 21.30 -8.28 3.37
CA SER A 178 21.99 -9.48 2.92
C SER A 178 21.13 -10.75 3.02
N GLN A 179 20.10 -10.75 3.87
CA GLN A 179 19.15 -11.85 3.99
C GLN A 179 18.35 -12.08 2.71
N VAL A 180 18.33 -11.09 1.80
CA VAL A 180 17.62 -11.15 0.52
C VAL A 180 18.49 -10.75 -0.67
N GLY A 181 19.82 -10.82 -0.51
CA GLY A 181 20.80 -10.59 -1.58
C GLY A 181 21.49 -9.22 -1.57
N GLY A 182 21.13 -8.32 -0.66
CA GLY A 182 21.77 -7.00 -0.53
C GLY A 182 21.27 -5.96 -1.53
N TYR A 183 22.05 -4.88 -1.68
CA TYR A 183 21.77 -3.88 -2.71
C TYR A 183 22.11 -4.45 -4.10
N PRO A 184 21.21 -4.34 -5.07
CA PRO A 184 21.51 -4.78 -6.43
C PRO A 184 22.63 -3.94 -7.06
N GLU A 185 23.49 -4.60 -7.83
CA GLU A 185 24.45 -3.92 -8.69
C GLU A 185 23.76 -3.51 -10.00
N TYR A 186 23.69 -2.21 -10.27
CA TYR A 186 23.13 -1.69 -11.52
C TYR A 186 24.21 -1.58 -12.59
N LYS A 187 23.95 -2.21 -13.74
CA LYS A 187 24.82 -2.12 -14.92
C LYS A 187 24.10 -1.33 -16.00
N GLY A 188 24.78 -0.32 -16.55
CA GLY A 188 24.25 0.53 -17.60
C GLY A 188 25.02 1.83 -17.70
N ALA A 189 24.68 2.62 -18.72
CA ALA A 189 25.11 4.01 -18.82
C ALA A 189 24.02 4.88 -18.19
N PRO A 190 24.30 5.61 -17.10
CA PRO A 190 23.33 6.57 -16.57
C PRO A 190 23.10 7.68 -17.60
N TYR A 191 21.91 8.27 -17.55
CA TYR A 191 21.68 9.53 -18.25
C TYR A 191 22.62 10.59 -17.68
N LYS A 192 23.11 11.48 -18.54
CA LYS A 192 23.89 12.62 -18.10
C LYS A 192 22.94 13.63 -17.44
N ASP A 193 23.25 13.97 -16.21
CA ASP A 193 22.59 14.96 -15.35
C ASP A 193 23.73 15.78 -14.75
N SER A 194 23.92 16.99 -15.26
CA SER A 194 25.12 17.80 -15.01
C SER A 194 25.07 18.57 -13.70
N ASP A 195 23.89 18.84 -13.14
CA ASP A 195 23.70 19.52 -11.87
C ASP A 195 23.16 18.61 -10.74
N ASN A 196 22.87 17.35 -11.06
CA ASN A 196 22.46 16.28 -10.15
C ASN A 196 21.10 16.53 -9.49
N ASP A 197 20.16 17.09 -10.25
CA ASP A 197 18.82 17.39 -9.77
C ASP A 197 17.79 16.28 -10.02
N GLY A 198 18.20 15.21 -10.72
CA GLY A 198 17.38 14.07 -11.06
C GLY A 198 16.72 14.15 -12.44
N MET A 199 16.98 15.19 -13.22
CA MET A 199 16.56 15.33 -14.62
C MET A 199 17.75 15.18 -15.58
N PRO A 200 17.61 14.45 -16.69
CA PRO A 200 18.67 14.39 -17.71
C PRO A 200 18.85 15.71 -18.46
N ASP A 201 20.11 16.09 -18.77
CA ASP A 201 20.47 17.25 -19.59
C ASP A 201 19.62 17.33 -20.88
N ALA A 202 19.41 16.17 -21.53
CA ALA A 202 18.68 16.07 -22.79
C ALA A 202 17.18 16.35 -22.62
N TYR A 203 16.59 15.99 -21.47
CA TYR A 203 15.21 16.32 -21.15
C TYR A 203 15.08 17.81 -20.85
N GLU A 204 15.99 18.34 -20.05
CA GLU A 204 16.00 19.76 -19.68
C GLU A 204 16.09 20.67 -20.90
N LEU A 205 17.07 20.44 -21.78
CA LEU A 205 17.24 21.20 -23.02
C LEU A 205 16.00 21.13 -23.91
N LYS A 206 15.38 19.95 -24.01
CA LYS A 206 14.15 19.75 -24.80
C LYS A 206 12.96 20.53 -24.23
N ASN A 207 12.93 20.76 -22.92
CA ASN A 207 11.85 21.46 -22.22
C ASN A 207 12.20 22.92 -21.87
N GLY A 208 13.33 23.44 -22.36
CA GLY A 208 13.75 24.83 -22.15
C GLY A 208 14.27 25.12 -20.74
N LEU A 209 14.74 24.10 -20.03
CA LEU A 209 15.39 24.18 -18.72
C LEU A 209 16.90 24.31 -18.87
N ASN A 210 17.61 24.55 -17.77
CA ASN A 210 19.06 24.76 -17.77
C ASN A 210 19.76 23.60 -17.05
N PRO A 211 20.51 22.73 -17.77
CA PRO A 211 21.27 21.60 -17.20
C PRO A 211 22.39 21.93 -16.21
N LYS A 212 22.43 23.15 -15.71
CA LYS A 212 23.43 23.64 -14.77
C LYS A 212 22.77 24.40 -13.62
N ASP A 213 21.45 24.35 -13.50
CA ASP A 213 20.65 25.01 -12.47
C ASP A 213 19.70 24.01 -11.79
N ALA A 214 20.24 23.25 -10.84
CA ALA A 214 19.48 22.27 -10.06
C ALA A 214 18.27 22.85 -9.30
N SER A 215 18.15 24.18 -9.19
CA SER A 215 16.97 24.80 -8.60
C SER A 215 15.74 24.69 -9.49
N ASP A 216 15.92 24.40 -10.79
CA ASP A 216 14.83 24.37 -11.75
C ASP A 216 13.99 23.09 -11.71
N ALA A 217 14.54 21.94 -11.28
CA ALA A 217 13.77 20.73 -10.97
C ALA A 217 12.55 21.01 -10.09
N ALA A 218 12.75 21.80 -9.02
CA ALA A 218 11.72 22.08 -8.03
C ALA A 218 10.77 23.23 -8.42
N LYS A 219 11.02 23.95 -9.52
CA LYS A 219 10.17 25.08 -9.95
C LYS A 219 8.82 24.56 -10.41
N ILE A 220 7.75 25.13 -9.84
CA ILE A 220 6.38 24.79 -10.19
C ILE A 220 6.03 25.36 -11.56
N THR A 221 5.58 24.49 -12.46
CA THR A 221 5.15 24.85 -13.80
C THR A 221 3.69 25.29 -13.82
N LYS A 222 3.21 25.76 -14.98
CA LYS A 222 1.83 26.25 -15.15
C LYS A 222 0.74 25.20 -14.85
N ASN A 223 1.08 23.91 -14.91
CA ASN A 223 0.13 22.83 -14.63
C ASN A 223 0.02 22.48 -13.13
N GLY A 224 0.79 23.15 -12.27
CA GLY A 224 0.80 22.93 -10.82
C GLY A 224 1.79 21.88 -10.33
N TYR A 225 2.50 21.21 -11.23
CA TYR A 225 3.58 20.26 -10.90
C TYR A 225 4.95 20.88 -11.16
N SER A 226 5.94 20.45 -10.39
CA SER A 226 7.35 20.75 -10.57
C SER A 226 7.91 20.16 -11.88
N ASN A 227 9.05 20.67 -12.34
CA ASN A 227 9.71 20.13 -13.54
C ASN A 227 10.09 18.64 -13.37
N ILE A 228 10.58 18.26 -12.19
CA ILE A 228 10.95 16.86 -11.90
C ILE A 228 9.73 15.94 -11.88
N GLU A 229 8.58 16.37 -11.34
CA GLU A 229 7.34 15.57 -11.39
C GLU A 229 6.85 15.37 -12.82
N ASN A 230 6.95 16.41 -13.66
CA ASN A 230 6.64 16.30 -15.08
C ASN A 230 7.58 15.32 -15.80
N TYR A 231 8.88 15.35 -15.49
CA TYR A 231 9.86 14.40 -16.02
C TYR A 231 9.53 12.96 -15.62
N LEU A 232 9.34 12.71 -14.31
CA LEU A 232 9.02 11.38 -13.77
C LEU A 232 7.73 10.82 -14.38
N ASN A 233 6.72 11.67 -14.61
CA ASN A 233 5.50 11.25 -15.30
C ASN A 233 5.73 10.98 -16.80
N SER A 234 6.62 11.73 -17.46
CA SER A 234 6.91 11.58 -18.90
C SER A 234 7.59 10.25 -19.25
N VAL A 235 8.33 9.66 -18.29
CA VAL A 235 8.96 8.35 -18.48
C VAL A 235 8.00 7.20 -18.20
N VAL A 236 6.76 7.47 -17.78
CA VAL A 236 5.75 6.42 -17.56
C VAL A 236 4.93 6.21 -18.85
N PRO A 237 4.86 5.00 -19.40
CA PRO A 237 3.98 4.72 -20.54
C PRO A 237 2.51 4.73 -20.09
N VAL A 238 1.84 5.88 -20.17
CA VAL A 238 0.47 6.06 -19.64
C VAL A 238 -0.54 5.06 -20.22
N SER A 239 -0.35 4.63 -21.47
CA SER A 239 -1.19 3.61 -22.12
C SER A 239 -1.12 2.23 -21.45
N THR A 240 -0.07 1.94 -20.66
CA THR A 240 0.07 0.67 -19.94
C THR A 240 -0.32 0.77 -18.48
N VAL A 241 -0.24 1.96 -17.87
CA VAL A 241 -0.49 2.17 -16.44
C VAL A 241 -1.84 2.82 -16.12
N LYS A 242 -2.71 2.99 -17.12
CA LYS A 242 -4.10 3.40 -16.94
C LYS A 242 -5.03 2.22 -17.28
N PRO A 243 -5.81 1.71 -16.32
CA PRO A 243 -6.81 0.69 -16.63
C PRO A 243 -7.93 1.31 -17.49
N ASN A 244 -8.35 0.56 -18.51
CA ASN A 244 -9.42 0.93 -19.44
C ASN A 244 -10.78 1.10 -18.73
#